data_AF-A0A0G0G3C0-F1
#
_entry.id   AF-A0A0G0G3C0-F1
#
_cell.length_a   1.000
_cell.length_b   1.000
_cell.length_c   1.000
_cell.angle_alpha   90.00
_cell.angle_beta   90.00
_cell.angle_gamma   90.00
#
_symmetry.space_group_name_H-M   'P 1'
#
loop_
_entity.id
_entity.type
_entity.pdbx_description
1 polymer ?
#
loop_
_entity_poly.entity_id
_entity_poly.type
_entity_poly.pdbx_seq_one_letter_code
_entity_poly.pdbx_strand_id
1 'polypeptide(L)' 'MKIFMKTRRCQVEKMKLKKETILELGQILKDEFNYDLKGKDLEKFAHSLTGYFDLILKASSRVRKSSSEPY' A
#
# COMPACT_ATOMS: atom_id res chain seq x y z
N MET A 1 34.93 -14.16 -16.24
CA MET A 1 33.54 -14.52 -15.84
C MET A 1 32.80 -13.24 -15.45
N LYS A 2 31.76 -12.85 -16.19
CA LYS A 2 30.90 -11.69 -15.81
C LYS A 2 29.65 -12.25 -15.13
N ILE A 3 29.55 -12.07 -13.81
CA ILE A 3 28.39 -12.51 -13.04
C ILE A 3 27.29 -11.47 -13.24
N PHE A 4 26.29 -11.79 -14.07
CA PHE A 4 25.12 -10.96 -14.30
C PHE A 4 24.12 -11.22 -13.17
N MET A 5 24.10 -10.36 -12.15
CA MET A 5 23.04 -10.38 -11.14
C MET A 5 21.73 -9.89 -11.76
N LYS A 6 20.85 -10.84 -12.12
CA LYS A 6 19.50 -10.59 -12.62
C LYS A 6 18.62 -10.13 -11.46
N THR A 7 18.59 -8.83 -11.20
CA THR A 7 17.74 -8.19 -10.19
C THR A 7 16.27 -8.44 -10.56
N ARG A 8 15.60 -9.36 -9.86
CA ARG A 8 14.15 -9.58 -10.00
C ARG A 8 13.44 -8.34 -9.45
N ARG A 9 13.06 -7.40 -10.32
CA ARG A 9 11.99 -6.43 -10.01
C ARG A 9 10.70 -7.24 -9.83
N CYS A 10 10.33 -7.50 -8.58
CA CYS A 10 8.94 -7.83 -8.29
C CYS A 10 8.14 -6.57 -8.66
N GLN A 11 7.49 -6.60 -9.83
CA GLN A 11 6.41 -5.68 -10.11
C GLN A 11 5.32 -5.99 -9.09
N VAL A 12 5.23 -5.16 -8.06
CA VAL A 12 4.11 -5.20 -7.13
C VAL A 12 2.91 -4.79 -7.97
N GLU A 13 2.09 -5.77 -8.33
CA GLU A 13 0.80 -5.55 -8.99
C GLU A 13 0.08 -4.46 -8.18
N LYS A 14 -0.16 -3.30 -8.79
CA LYS A 14 -0.91 -2.23 -8.12
C LYS A 14 -2.27 -2.82 -7.76
N MET A 15 -2.51 -3.10 -6.48
CA MET A 15 -3.83 -3.46 -5.98
C MET A 15 -4.83 -2.43 -6.52
N LYS A 16 -5.72 -2.87 -7.42
CA LYS A 16 -6.78 -2.02 -7.94
C LYS A 16 -7.86 -1.94 -6.87
N LEU A 17 -7.95 -0.78 -6.22
CA LEU A 17 -9.06 -0.47 -5.33
C LEU A 17 -10.37 -0.54 -6.12
N LYS A 18 -11.34 -1.29 -5.59
CA LYS A 18 -12.70 -1.30 -6.12
C LYS A 18 -13.39 0.01 -5.79
N LYS A 19 -14.21 0.50 -6.71
CA LYS A 19 -14.96 1.76 -6.53
C LYS A 19 -15.89 1.72 -5.31
N GLU A 20 -16.48 0.55 -5.02
CA GLU A 20 -17.32 0.33 -3.84
C GLU A 20 -16.55 0.60 -2.54
N THR A 21 -15.34 0.05 -2.40
CA THR A 21 -14.47 0.28 -1.23
C THR A 21 -14.09 1.75 -1.05
N ILE A 22 -13.91 2.48 -2.16
CA ILE A 22 -13.62 3.92 -2.10
C ILE A 22 -14.84 4.69 -1.55
N LEU A 23 -16.05 4.31 -1.95
CA LEU A 23 -17.29 4.95 -1.48
C LEU A 23 -17.56 4.61 -0.01
N GLU A 24 -17.36 3.36 0.40
CA GLU A 24 -17.46 2.93 1.81
C GLU A 24 -16.47 3.72 2.68
N LEU A 25 -15.22 3.90 2.23
CA LEU A 25 -14.25 4.74 2.92
C LEU A 25 -14.75 6.19 3.08
N GLY A 26 -15.39 6.74 2.05
CA GLY A 26 -16.00 8.07 2.12
C GLY A 26 -17.14 8.16 3.13
N GLN A 27 -17.95 7.11 3.25
CA GLN A 27 -19.01 7.03 4.27
C GLN A 27 -18.41 6.97 5.68
N ILE A 28 -17.39 6.15 5.92
CA ILE A 28 -16.71 6.06 7.21
C ILE A 28 -16.12 7.42 7.61
N LEU A 29 -15.44 8.11 6.68
CA LEU A 29 -14.88 9.44 6.95
C LEU A 29 -15.96 10.45 7.33
N LYS A 30 -17.12 10.37 6.69
CA LYS A 30 -18.26 11.24 7.00
C LYS A 30 -18.91 10.90 8.34
N ASP A 31 -19.15 9.62 8.60
CA ASP A 31 -19.93 9.19 9.76
C ASP A 31 -19.11 9.23 11.05
N GLU A 32 -17.84 8.84 11.01
CA GLU A 32 -16.99 8.77 12.21
C GLU A 32 -16.16 10.04 12.45
N PHE A 33 -15.75 10.72 11.37
CA PHE A 33 -14.84 11.88 11.46
C PHE A 33 -15.50 13.19 11.06
N ASN A 34 -16.79 13.17 10.71
CA ASN A 34 -17.54 14.32 10.18
C ASN A 34 -16.81 15.01 9.02
N TYR A 35 -16.07 14.23 8.22
CA TYR A 35 -15.21 14.71 7.16
C TYR A 35 -15.75 14.28 5.80
N ASP A 36 -16.38 15.23 5.10
CA ASP A 36 -17.06 14.97 3.82
C ASP A 36 -16.07 15.05 2.64
N LEU A 37 -15.41 13.92 2.36
CA LEU A 37 -14.46 13.79 1.24
C LEU A 37 -15.13 13.10 0.04
N LYS A 38 -15.08 13.73 -1.14
CA LYS A 38 -15.81 13.27 -2.33
C LYS A 38 -14.97 13.26 -3.61
N GLY A 39 -15.45 12.51 -4.60
CA GLY A 39 -14.93 12.52 -5.96
C GLY A 39 -13.44 12.19 -6.05
N LYS A 40 -12.68 13.02 -6.77
CA LYS A 40 -11.25 12.81 -7.02
C LYS A 40 -10.40 12.84 -5.75
N ASP A 41 -10.80 13.60 -4.74
CA ASP A 41 -10.02 13.71 -3.51
C ASP A 41 -10.17 12.46 -2.64
N LEU A 42 -11.37 11.86 -2.64
CA LEU A 42 -11.61 10.56 -2.02
C LEU A 42 -10.81 9.44 -2.70
N GLU A 43 -10.77 9.43 -4.04
CA GLU A 43 -9.94 8.48 -4.79
C GLU A 43 -8.45 8.63 -4.49
N LYS A 44 -7.93 9.86 -4.49
CA LYS A 44 -6.53 10.13 -4.13
C LYS A 44 -6.21 9.71 -2.70
N PHE A 45 -7.12 9.97 -1.77
CA PHE A 45 -6.96 9.59 -0.37
C PHE A 45 -6.91 8.05 -0.23
N ALA A 46 -7.84 7.33 -0.86
CA ALA A 46 -7.85 5.86 -0.85
C ALA A 46 -6.56 5.27 -1.43
N HIS A 47 -6.07 5.82 -2.54
CA HIS A 47 -4.81 5.40 -3.15
C HIS A 47 -3.58 5.73 -2.29
N SER A 48 -3.60 6.86 -1.59
CA SER A 48 -2.52 7.24 -0.67
C SER A 48 -2.49 6.32 0.54
N LEU A 49 -3.66 5.99 1.09
CA LEU A 49 -3.82 5.09 2.24
C LEU A 49 -3.32 3.68 1.92
N THR A 50 -3.71 3.13 0.78
CA THR A 50 -3.22 1.82 0.32
C THR A 50 -1.71 1.83 0.07
N GLY A 51 -1.17 2.90 -0.53
CA GLY A 51 0.28 3.07 -0.68
C GLY A 51 1.04 3.12 0.64
N TYR A 52 0.47 3.79 1.65
CA TYR A 52 1.04 3.84 2.99
C TYR A 52 1.12 2.46 3.65
N PHE A 53 0.04 1.67 3.61
CA PHE A 53 0.06 0.30 4.14
C PHE A 53 1.01 -0.62 3.38
N ASP A 54 1.11 -0.52 2.05
CA ASP A 54 2.08 -1.26 1.26
C ASP A 54 3.53 -0.94 1.67
N LEU A 55 3.84 0.32 1.98
CA LEU A 55 5.14 0.71 2.52
C LEU A 55 5.41 0.09 3.88
N ILE A 56 4.44 0.11 4.80
CA ILE A 56 4.57 -0.53 6.12
C ILE A 56 4.85 -2.02 5.96
N LEU A 57 4.06 -2.72 5.15
CA LEU A 57 4.23 -4.16 4.90
C LEU A 57 5.63 -4.47 4.35
N LYS A 58 6.12 -3.66 3.39
CA LYS A 58 7.47 -3.80 2.85
C LYS A 58 8.55 -3.55 3.90
N ALA A 59 8.38 -2.55 4.75
CA ALA A 59 9.32 -2.24 5.82
C ALA A 59 9.38 -3.40 6.84
N SER A 60 8.24 -3.90 7.32
CA SER A 60 8.15 -5.03 8.24
C SER A 60 8.77 -6.31 7.66
N SER A 61 8.62 -6.52 6.35
CA SER A 61 9.23 -7.66 5.65
C SER A 61 10.76 -7.60 5.61
N ARG A 62 11.36 -6.40 5.54
CA ARG A 62 12.82 -6.23 5.57
C ARG A 62 13.40 -6.55 6.95
N VAL A 63 12.72 -6.14 8.01
CA VAL A 63 13.14 -6.40 9.40
C VAL A 63 13.16 -7.90 9.73
N ARG A 64 12.22 -8.68 9.18
CA ARG A 64 12.23 -10.15 9.34
C ARG A 64 13.34 -10.86 8.56
N LYS A 65 13.84 -10.26 7.47
CA LYS A 65 14.96 -10.83 6.70
C LYS A 65 16.32 -10.61 7.34
N SER A 66 16.47 -9.58 8.18
CA SER A 66 17.72 -9.30 8.90
C SER A 66 17.87 -10.09 10.21
N SER A 67 16.89 -10.89 10.59
CA SER A 67 16.89 -11.71 11.81
C SER A 67 17.20 -13.19 11.55
N SER A 68 17.53 -13.55 10.30
CA SER A 68 17.89 -14.91 9.88
C SER A 68 19.31 -14.96 9.29
N GLU A 69 20.29 -14.38 9.96
CA GLU A 69 21.69 -14.77 9.81
C GLU A 69 22.04 -15.69 11.00
N PRO A 70 22.27 -16.99 10.76
CA PRO A 70 22.88 -17.84 11.78
C PRO A 70 24.38 -17.50 11.81
N TYR A 71 24.90 -17.26 13.00
CA TYR A 71 26.33 -17.40 13.27
C TYR A 71 26.81 -18.81 12.91
#